data_AF-A0A1F5HS26-F1
#
_entry.id   AF-A0A1F5HS26-F1
#
_cell.length_a   1.000
_cell.length_b   1.000
_cell.length_c   1.000
_cell.angle_alpha   90.00
_cell.angle_beta   90.00
_cell.angle_gamma   90.00
#
_symmetry.space_group_name_H-M   'P 1'
#
loop_
_entity.id
_entity.type
_entity.pdbx_description
1 polymer ?
#
loop_
_entity_poly.entity_id
_entity_poly.type
_entity_poly.pdbx_seq_one_letter_code
_entity_poly.pdbx_strand_id
1 'polypeptide(L)'
;MNAYAAFDIETVFSPADLFANFGALATTIITVLVSFAGALSIIFIIIAGFKFVTSSGDEKKLASASSTLTYAIIGLAVTILAFVILRIVQHFIGSNVEIT
;
A
#
# COMPACT_ATOMS: atom_id res chain seq x y z
N MET A 1 29.73 37.45 10.03
CA MET A 1 29.72 36.16 9.31
C MET A 1 29.75 35.09 10.38
N ASN A 2 28.58 34.53 10.71
CA ASN A 2 28.35 33.85 11.99
C ASN A 2 28.56 32.35 11.80
N ALA A 3 29.59 31.80 12.46
CA ALA A 3 30.12 30.45 12.28
C ALA A 3 29.22 29.30 12.77
N TYR A 4 27.92 29.56 12.95
CA TYR A 4 26.92 28.56 13.41
C TYR A 4 25.81 28.32 12.38
N ALA A 5 25.79 29.05 11.26
CA ALA A 5 24.75 28.94 10.23
C ALA A 5 25.02 27.85 9.16
N ALA A 6 25.95 26.91 9.42
CA ALA A 6 26.35 25.90 8.44
C ALA A 6 26.42 24.47 9.04
N PHE A 7 25.81 24.24 10.19
CA PHE A 7 25.63 22.87 10.70
C PHE A 7 24.24 22.37 10.33
N ASP A 8 24.03 22.16 9.02
CA ASP A 8 22.86 21.48 8.49
C ASP A 8 23.04 19.98 8.72
N ILE A 9 22.38 19.47 9.77
CA ILE A 9 22.38 18.06 10.19
C ILE A 9 21.95 17.14 9.02
N GLU A 10 21.19 17.68 8.08
CA GLU A 10 20.74 17.07 6.82
C GLU A 10 21.91 16.60 5.93
N THR A 11 22.99 17.39 5.85
CA THR A 11 24.13 17.07 4.96
C THR A 11 25.14 16.09 5.55
N VAL A 12 25.14 15.91 6.87
CA VAL A 12 26.08 15.02 7.60
C VAL A 12 25.48 13.66 7.94
N PHE A 13 24.16 13.51 7.86
CA PHE A 13 23.46 12.23 8.04
C PHE A 13 22.37 12.06 6.98
N SER A 14 22.78 11.72 5.76
CA SER A 14 21.89 11.40 4.63
C SER A 14 20.77 10.36 4.94
N PRO A 15 20.94 9.37 5.86
CA PRO A 15 19.82 8.50 6.26
C PRO A 15 18.87 9.11 7.31
N ALA A 16 19.14 10.30 7.87
CA ALA A 16 18.19 11.01 8.71
C ALA A 16 16.96 11.49 7.90
N ASP A 17 17.11 11.78 6.61
CA ASP A 17 16.00 12.12 5.70
C ASP A 17 14.96 11.00 5.57
N LEU A 18 15.37 9.74 5.76
CA LEU A 18 14.47 8.58 5.71
C LEU A 18 13.53 8.51 6.93
N PHE A 19 13.91 9.15 8.04
CA PHE A 19 13.14 9.19 9.29
C PHE A 19 12.85 10.61 9.78
N ALA A 20 13.14 11.63 8.96
CA ALA A 20 13.07 13.05 9.33
C ALA A 20 11.67 13.49 9.76
N ASN A 21 10.63 12.80 9.28
CA ASN A 21 9.24 13.06 9.64
C ASN A 21 8.46 11.76 9.79
N PHE A 22 7.46 11.78 10.68
CA PHE A 22 6.47 10.70 10.84
C PHE A 22 5.85 10.26 9.50
N GLY A 23 5.71 11.20 8.55
CA GLY A 23 5.23 10.92 7.19
C GLY A 23 6.11 9.96 6.38
N ALA A 24 7.44 10.02 6.51
CA ALA A 24 8.36 9.13 5.79
C ALA A 24 8.32 7.70 6.35
N LEU A 25 8.25 7.57 7.67
CA LEU A 25 8.07 6.28 8.35
C LEU A 25 6.73 5.64 7.97
N ALA A 26 5.64 6.41 8.04
CA ALA A 26 4.31 5.93 7.66
C ALA A 26 4.26 5.51 6.19
N THR A 27 4.85 6.31 5.30
CA THR A 27 4.92 5.99 3.86
C THR A 27 5.68 4.69 3.62
N THR A 28 6.84 4.50 4.26
CA THR A 28 7.66 3.29 4.09
C THR A 28 6.92 2.03 4.53
N ILE A 29 6.28 2.07 5.71
CA ILE A 29 5.51 0.95 6.24
C ILE A 29 4.33 0.63 5.31
N ILE A 30 3.60 1.66 4.88
CA ILE A 30 2.43 1.48 4.02
C ILE A 30 2.84 0.99 2.62
N THR A 31 3.91 1.48 2.01
CA THR A 31 4.40 1.00 0.71
C THR A 31 4.70 -0.50 0.75
N VAL A 32 5.37 -0.96 1.81
CA VAL A 32 5.61 -2.40 2.02
C VAL A 32 4.29 -3.14 2.15
N LEU A 33 3.37 -2.67 3.00
CA LEU A 33 2.05 -3.29 3.19
C LEU A 33 1.22 -3.34 1.90
N VAL A 34 1.22 -2.27 1.12
CA VAL A 34 0.46 -2.15 -0.14
C VAL A 34 1.05 -3.07 -1.20
N SER A 35 2.39 -3.21 -1.29
CA SER A 35 3.02 -4.17 -2.22
C SER A 35 2.62 -5.62 -1.88
N PHE A 36 2.62 -5.97 -0.60
CA PHE A 36 2.18 -7.28 -0.11
C PHE A 36 0.68 -7.50 -0.33
N ALA A 37 -0.15 -6.49 -0.05
CA ALA A 37 -1.60 -6.53 -0.24
C ALA A 37 -1.99 -6.68 -1.72
N GLY A 38 -1.26 -6.01 -2.62
CA GLY A 38 -1.43 -6.16 -4.07
C GLY A 38 -1.11 -7.58 -4.54
N ALA A 39 0.04 -8.13 -4.13
CA ALA A 39 0.42 -9.50 -4.45
C ALA A 39 -0.57 -10.53 -3.89
N LEU A 40 -1.00 -10.38 -2.63
CA LEU A 40 -1.99 -11.23 -2.00
C LEU A 40 -3.34 -11.15 -2.71
N SER A 41 -3.80 -9.95 -3.09
CA SER A 41 -5.07 -9.77 -3.79
C SER A 41 -5.12 -10.57 -5.09
N ILE A 42 -4.03 -10.57 -5.87
CA ILE A 42 -3.95 -11.37 -7.11
C ILE A 42 -4.09 -12.86 -6.82
N ILE A 43 -3.42 -13.38 -5.77
CA ILE A 43 -3.49 -14.78 -5.36
C ILE A 43 -4.93 -15.16 -4.97
N PHE A 44 -5.59 -14.31 -4.17
CA PHE A 44 -6.98 -14.54 -3.76
C PHE A 44 -7.96 -14.52 -4.93
N ILE A 45 -7.76 -13.65 -5.92
CA ILE A 45 -8.57 -13.62 -7.15
C ILE A 45 -8.43 -14.93 -7.92
N ILE A 46 -7.21 -15.47 -8.06
CA ILE A 46 -6.97 -16.75 -8.75
C ILE A 46 -7.68 -17.90 -8.03
N ILE A 47 -7.52 -18.01 -6.71
CA ILE A 47 -8.16 -19.07 -5.91
C ILE A 47 -9.69 -18.95 -5.96
N ALA A 48 -10.23 -17.73 -5.86
CA ALA A 48 -11.65 -17.48 -5.97
C ALA A 48 -12.20 -17.86 -7.35
N GLY A 49 -11.46 -17.55 -8.42
CA GLY A 49 -11.82 -17.90 -9.80
C GLY A 49 -11.89 -19.41 -10.02
N PHE A 50 -10.88 -20.16 -9.58
CA PHE A 50 -10.90 -21.64 -9.67
C PHE A 50 -12.04 -22.26 -8.87
N LYS A 51 -12.29 -21.75 -7.65
CA LYS A 51 -13.39 -22.20 -6.81
C LYS A 51 -14.75 -21.87 -7.44
N PHE A 52 -14.88 -20.73 -8.13
CA PHE A 52 -16.10 -20.34 -8.84
C PHE A 52 -16.42 -21.28 -10.00
N VAL A 53 -15.42 -21.61 -10.84
CA VAL A 53 -15.58 -22.53 -11.98
C VAL A 53 -15.90 -23.97 -11.53
N THR A 54 -15.23 -24.44 -10.48
CA THR A 54 -15.38 -25.82 -9.97
C THR A 54 -16.68 -26.04 -9.20
N SER A 55 -17.43 -24.97 -8.86
CA SER A 55 -18.69 -25.05 -8.12
C SER A 55 -19.91 -25.41 -8.97
N SER A 56 -19.72 -25.79 -10.24
CA SER A 56 -20.78 -26.19 -11.18
C SER A 56 -21.65 -27.31 -10.59
N GLY A 57 -22.80 -26.95 -10.03
CA GLY A 57 -23.84 -27.87 -9.55
C GLY A 57 -24.24 -27.76 -8.08
N ASP A 58 -23.51 -27.01 -7.24
CA ASP A 58 -23.82 -26.85 -5.80
C ASP A 58 -23.97 -25.36 -5.45
N GLU A 59 -25.22 -24.90 -5.28
CA GLU A 59 -25.55 -23.49 -5.00
C GLU A 59 -24.82 -22.95 -3.77
N LYS A 60 -24.57 -23.77 -2.75
CA LYS A 60 -23.82 -23.35 -1.56
C LYS A 60 -22.36 -23.03 -1.89
N LYS A 61 -21.74 -23.82 -2.78
CA LYS A 61 -20.36 -23.59 -3.20
C LYS A 61 -20.26 -22.37 -4.12
N LEU A 62 -21.26 -22.18 -4.98
CA LEU A 62 -21.36 -21.01 -5.86
C LEU A 62 -21.55 -19.71 -5.07
N ALA A 63 -22.42 -19.71 -4.06
CA ALA A 63 -22.61 -18.57 -3.17
C ALA A 63 -21.33 -18.24 -2.38
N SER A 64 -20.66 -19.26 -1.83
CA SER A 64 -19.38 -19.09 -1.12
C SER A 64 -18.26 -18.56 -2.03
N ALA A 65 -18.18 -19.06 -3.28
CA ALA A 65 -17.20 -18.59 -4.26
C ALA A 65 -17.45 -17.14 -4.67
N SER A 66 -18.71 -16.75 -4.88
CA SER A 66 -19.11 -15.38 -5.23
C SER A 66 -18.75 -14.37 -4.13
N SER A 67 -19.02 -14.71 -2.87
CA SER A 67 -18.62 -13.88 -1.73
C SER A 67 -17.09 -13.76 -1.63
N THR A 68 -16.37 -14.87 -1.82
CA THR A 68 -14.90 -14.88 -1.82
C THR A 68 -14.33 -13.97 -2.91
N LEU A 69 -14.89 -14.04 -4.12
CA LEU A 69 -14.50 -13.20 -5.25
C LEU A 69 -14.77 -11.72 -4.97
N THR A 70 -15.92 -11.41 -4.37
CA THR A 70 -16.29 -10.04 -3.99
C THR A 70 -15.28 -9.46 -2.99
N TYR A 71 -14.89 -10.21 -1.97
CA TYR A 71 -13.86 -9.78 -1.02
C TYR A 71 -12.49 -9.59 -1.68
N ALA A 72 -12.12 -10.45 -2.62
CA ALA A 72 -10.86 -10.31 -3.36
C ALA A 72 -10.84 -9.03 -4.23
N ILE A 73 -11.97 -8.69 -4.87
CA ILE A 73 -12.13 -7.46 -5.63
C ILE A 73 -12.09 -6.23 -4.72
N ILE A 74 -12.74 -6.28 -3.56
CA ILE A 74 -12.70 -5.20 -2.56
C ILE A 74 -11.26 -4.99 -2.06
N GLY A 75 -10.52 -6.06 -1.77
CA GLY A 75 -9.11 -5.97 -1.37
C GLY A 75 -8.23 -5.31 -2.43
N LEU A 76 -8.44 -5.66 -3.70
CA LEU A 76 -7.77 -5.01 -4.82
C LEU A 76 -8.14 -3.52 -4.92
N ALA A 77 -9.42 -3.19 -4.81
CA ALA A 77 -9.90 -1.81 -4.86
C ALA A 77 -9.32 -0.97 -3.71
N VAL A 78 -9.27 -1.51 -2.49
CA VAL A 78 -8.66 -0.85 -1.32
C VAL A 78 -7.16 -0.62 -1.55
N THR A 79 -6.46 -1.59 -2.14
CA THR A 79 -5.03 -1.44 -2.48
C THR A 79 -4.82 -0.28 -3.45
N ILE A 80 -5.67 -0.14 -4.47
CA ILE A 80 -5.63 0.98 -5.42
C ILE A 80 -5.93 2.32 -4.73
N LEU A 81 -6.94 2.36 -3.86
CA LEU A 81 -7.31 3.56 -3.11
C LEU A 81 -6.22 4.01 -2.14
N ALA A 82 -5.48 3.06 -1.54
CA ALA A 82 -4.36 3.36 -0.66
C ALA A 82 -3.30 4.23 -1.36
N PHE A 83 -2.97 3.95 -2.64
CA PHE A 83 -2.04 4.78 -3.41
C PHE A 83 -2.52 6.22 -3.57
N VAL A 84 -3.81 6.43 -3.78
CA VAL A 84 -4.40 7.77 -3.91
C VAL A 84 -4.30 8.54 -2.60
N ILE A 85 -4.65 7.88 -1.49
CA ILE A 85 -4.58 8.47 -0.15
C ILE A 85 -3.14 8.84 0.20
N LEU A 86 -2.16 7.99 -0.12
CA LEU A 86 -0.74 8.27 0.11
C LEU A 86 -0.29 9.55 -0.59
N ARG A 87 -0.61 9.71 -1.87
CA ARG A 87 -0.27 10.92 -2.64
C ARG A 87 -0.88 12.19 -2.02
N ILE A 88 -2.12 12.07 -1.55
CA ILE A 88 -2.82 13.17 -0.87
C ILE A 88 -2.11 13.52 0.45
N VAL A 89 -1.79 12.52 1.27
CA VAL A 89 -1.11 12.71 2.56
C VAL A 89 0.29 13.32 2.36
N GLN A 90 1.04 12.89 1.36
CA GLN A 90 2.34 13.47 1.00
C GLN A 90 2.22 14.94 0.59
N HIS A 91 1.20 15.27 -0.20
CA HIS A 91 0.92 16.63 -0.63
C HIS A 91 0.63 17.56 0.57
N PHE A 92 -0.10 17.08 1.57
CA PHE A 92 -0.41 17.85 2.77
C PHE A 92 0.76 17.96 3.76
N ILE A 93 1.65 16.97 3.80
CA ILE A 93 2.80 16.95 4.72
C ILE A 93 4.03 17.67 4.13
N GLY A 94 4.02 18.02 2.84
CA GLY A 94 5.12 18.74 2.18
C GLY A 94 6.39 17.91 1.98
N SER A 95 6.39 16.64 2.40
CA SER A 95 7.44 15.67 2.12
C SER A 95 7.16 15.02 0.76
N ASN A 96 7.87 15.46 -0.28
CA ASN A 96 7.89 14.79 -1.58
C ASN A 96 8.68 13.47 -1.47
N VAL A 97 8.07 12.45 -0.88
CA VAL A 97 8.62 11.08 -0.88
C VAL A 97 8.12 10.40 -2.14
N GLU A 98 8.97 10.24 -3.14
CA GLU A 98 8.61 9.52 -4.37
C GLU A 98 8.32 8.05 -4.06
N ILE A 99 7.07 7.63 -4.27
CA ILE A 99 6.71 6.20 -4.28
C ILE A 99 7.13 5.68 -5.67
N THR A 100 8.30 5.05 -5.74
CA THR A 100 8.68 4.22 -6.90
C THR A 100 8.20 2.80 -6.68
#